data_AF-A0A1A9ZAL4-F1
#
_entry.id   AF-A0A1A9ZAL4-F1
#
_cell.length_a   1.000
_cell.length_b   1.000
_cell.length_c   1.000
_cell.angle_alpha   90.00
_cell.angle_beta   90.00
_cell.angle_gamma   90.00
#
_symmetry.space_group_name_H-M   'P 1'
#
loop_
_entity.id
_entity.type
_entity.pdbx_description
1 polymer ?
#
loop_
_entity_poly.entity_id
_entity_poly.type
_entity_poly.pdbx_seq_one_letter_code
_entity_poly.pdbx_strand_id
1 'polypeptide(L)'
;MFRVTLILLAIVTPALFSENRYMEFLADFKHCKRERRVSRFELDRLRVGNLAYPSYKAKCFLGCLYERTGILKNGVLQNDILKKNVGYIANRVLLDKILPPCYAVSGTNKCDIAFELKKCFKKVGFDKVWITVPWEDNTDPEYIAAMKLINDLANIKYRVAFA
;
A
#
# COMPACT_ATOMS: atom_id res chain seq x y z
N MET A 1 -33.20 -6.97 51.97
CA MET A 1 -32.98 -5.80 51.08
C MET A 1 -31.54 -5.83 50.60
N PHE A 2 -31.35 -5.45 49.32
CA PHE A 2 -30.10 -5.32 48.54
C PHE A 2 -29.42 -6.58 47.97
N ARG A 3 -29.70 -6.77 46.67
CA ARG A 3 -28.99 -7.57 45.69
C ARG A 3 -27.63 -6.92 45.39
N VAL A 4 -26.56 -7.71 45.29
CA VAL A 4 -25.38 -7.34 44.49
C VAL A 4 -24.88 -8.57 43.74
N THR A 5 -25.42 -8.74 42.52
CA THR A 5 -24.89 -9.65 41.51
C THR A 5 -23.53 -9.14 41.02
N LEU A 6 -22.45 -9.78 41.46
CA LEU A 6 -21.10 -9.59 40.92
C LEU A 6 -20.94 -10.44 39.65
N ILE A 7 -21.41 -9.91 38.52
CA ILE A 7 -20.99 -10.39 37.20
C ILE A 7 -19.69 -9.65 36.88
N LEU A 8 -18.56 -10.27 37.21
CA LEU A 8 -17.27 -9.88 36.64
C LEU A 8 -17.24 -10.33 35.18
N LEU A 9 -17.83 -9.50 34.32
CA LEU A 9 -17.52 -9.44 32.90
C LEU A 9 -16.06 -8.99 32.80
N ALA A 10 -15.15 -9.97 32.79
CA ALA A 10 -13.83 -9.75 32.22
C ALA A 10 -14.01 -9.54 30.72
N ILE A 11 -14.32 -8.28 30.35
CA ILE A 11 -14.11 -7.79 29.00
C ILE A 11 -12.61 -7.89 28.79
N VAL A 12 -12.16 -9.00 28.23
CA VAL A 12 -10.84 -9.09 27.63
C VAL A 12 -10.87 -8.06 26.50
N THR A 13 -10.37 -6.87 26.81
CA THR A 13 -10.21 -5.76 25.88
C THR A 13 -9.47 -6.28 24.64
N PRO A 14 -10.01 -6.14 23.41
CA PRO A 14 -9.31 -6.52 22.19
C PRO A 14 -8.06 -5.68 21.87
N ALA A 15 -7.57 -4.87 22.82
CA ALA A 15 -6.48 -3.91 22.64
C ALA A 15 -5.08 -4.54 22.42
N LEU A 16 -4.98 -5.87 22.31
CA LEU A 16 -3.72 -6.61 22.14
C LEU A 16 -3.36 -6.94 20.69
N PHE A 17 -4.23 -6.69 19.71
CA PHE A 17 -3.80 -6.68 18.31
C PHE A 17 -3.43 -5.26 17.93
N SER A 18 -2.14 -4.91 18.02
CA SER A 18 -1.64 -3.87 17.12
C SER A 18 -1.97 -4.35 15.70
N GLU A 19 -2.85 -3.65 15.00
CA GLU A 19 -3.15 -3.91 13.59
C GLU A 19 -1.85 -3.79 12.80
N ASN A 20 -1.16 -4.91 12.56
CA ASN A 20 0.04 -4.90 11.74
C ASN A 20 -0.38 -4.84 10.27
N ARG A 21 -0.74 -3.64 9.82
CA ARG A 21 -1.19 -3.34 8.46
C ARG A 21 -0.19 -3.74 7.38
N TYR A 22 1.09 -3.82 7.73
CA TYR A 22 2.11 -4.39 6.85
C TYR A 22 1.83 -5.88 6.58
N MET A 23 1.56 -6.67 7.63
CA MET A 23 1.24 -8.09 7.48
C MET A 23 -0.08 -8.33 6.76
N GLU A 24 -1.09 -7.48 6.99
CA GLU A 24 -2.35 -7.50 6.25
C GLU A 24 -2.12 -7.25 4.76
N PHE A 25 -1.35 -6.20 4.42
CA PHE A 25 -0.97 -5.93 3.03
C PHE A 25 -0.22 -7.11 2.40
N LEU A 26 0.70 -7.76 3.12
CA LEU A 26 1.41 -8.94 2.62
C LEU A 26 0.46 -10.12 2.35
N ALA A 27 -0.54 -10.31 3.20
CA ALA A 27 -1.55 -11.34 3.05
C ALA A 27 -2.44 -11.05 1.82
N ASP A 28 -2.91 -9.82 1.66
CA ASP A 28 -3.69 -9.38 0.51
C ASP A 28 -2.89 -9.47 -0.79
N PHE A 29 -1.62 -9.09 -0.78
CA PHE A 29 -0.71 -9.26 -1.91
C PHE A 29 -0.61 -10.72 -2.32
N LYS A 30 -0.39 -11.64 -1.37
CA LYS A 30 -0.31 -13.09 -1.62
C LYS A 30 -1.63 -13.63 -2.16
N HIS A 31 -2.75 -13.16 -1.62
CA HIS A 31 -4.08 -13.51 -2.08
C HIS A 31 -4.29 -13.10 -3.54
N CYS A 32 -4.15 -11.81 -3.85
CA CYS A 32 -4.36 -11.26 -5.18
C CYS A 32 -3.41 -11.85 -6.22
N LYS A 33 -2.16 -12.14 -5.83
CA LYS A 33 -1.20 -12.82 -6.72
C LYS A 33 -1.74 -14.17 -7.17
N ARG A 34 -2.28 -14.97 -6.24
CA ARG A 34 -2.86 -16.29 -6.53
C ARG A 34 -4.17 -16.19 -7.30
N GLU A 35 -5.09 -15.33 -6.85
CA GLU A 35 -6.41 -15.15 -7.47
C GLU A 35 -6.28 -14.73 -8.94
N ARG A 36 -5.42 -13.75 -9.24
CA ARG A 36 -5.23 -13.22 -10.59
C ARG A 36 -4.21 -13.99 -11.41
N ARG A 37 -3.55 -15.00 -10.81
CA ARG A 37 -2.52 -15.84 -11.43
C ARG A 37 -1.47 -14.99 -12.16
N VAL A 38 -1.07 -13.88 -11.54
CA VAL A 38 -0.07 -12.95 -12.09
C VAL A 38 1.32 -13.58 -11.94
N SER A 39 2.08 -13.54 -13.02
CA SER A 39 3.42 -14.11 -13.10
C SER A 39 4.44 -13.26 -12.36
N ARG A 40 5.60 -13.86 -12.05
CA ARG A 40 6.73 -13.12 -11.49
C ARG A 40 7.21 -12.01 -12.44
N PHE A 41 7.24 -12.28 -13.74
CA PHE A 41 7.61 -11.31 -14.77
C PHE A 41 6.70 -10.06 -14.74
N GLU A 42 5.39 -10.24 -14.68
CA GLU A 42 4.44 -9.13 -14.59
C GLU A 42 4.62 -8.32 -13.30
N LEU A 43 4.84 -8.99 -12.17
CA LEU A 43 5.12 -8.32 -10.89
C LEU A 43 6.43 -7.53 -10.93
N ASP A 44 7.48 -8.10 -11.54
CA ASP A 44 8.77 -7.41 -11.69
C ASP A 44 8.66 -6.18 -12.59
N ARG A 45 7.86 -6.23 -13.66
CA ARG A 45 7.57 -5.05 -14.47
C ARG A 45 6.86 -3.96 -13.67
N LEU A 46 5.85 -4.31 -12.87
CA LEU A 46 5.19 -3.35 -11.97
C LEU A 46 6.15 -2.77 -10.92
N ARG A 47 7.07 -3.58 -10.38
CA ARG A 47 8.06 -3.18 -9.37
C ARG A 47 9.04 -2.13 -9.87
N VAL A 48 9.47 -2.24 -11.13
CA VAL A 48 10.41 -1.29 -11.75
C VAL A 48 9.71 -0.16 -12.51
N GLY A 49 8.39 -0.05 -12.35
CA GLY A 49 7.59 0.97 -13.04
C GLY A 49 7.55 0.80 -14.56
N ASN A 50 7.80 -0.39 -15.11
CA ASN A 50 7.60 -0.65 -16.54
C ASN A 50 6.10 -0.89 -16.82
N LEU A 51 5.39 0.19 -17.12
CA LEU A 51 3.93 0.23 -17.29
C LEU A 51 3.47 0.18 -18.76
N ALA A 52 4.38 -0.03 -19.72
CA ALA A 52 4.02 -0.15 -21.13
C ALA A 52 3.33 -1.49 -21.41
N TYR A 53 2.30 -1.54 -22.26
CA TYR A 53 1.63 -2.79 -22.68
C TYR A 53 1.32 -3.73 -21.50
N PRO A 54 0.57 -3.27 -20.48
CA PRO A 54 0.23 -4.10 -19.33
C PRO A 54 -0.67 -5.26 -19.74
N SER A 55 -0.46 -6.43 -19.15
CA SER A 55 -1.43 -7.51 -19.26
C SER A 55 -2.69 -7.20 -18.44
N TYR A 56 -3.81 -7.81 -18.82
CA TYR A 56 -5.04 -7.77 -18.03
C TYR A 56 -4.82 -8.30 -16.60
N LYS A 57 -4.01 -9.35 -16.45
CA LYS A 57 -3.68 -9.94 -15.14
C LYS A 57 -2.94 -8.96 -14.22
N ALA A 58 -1.98 -8.21 -14.76
CA ALA A 58 -1.22 -7.22 -13.99
C ALA A 58 -2.13 -6.08 -13.52
N LYS A 59 -3.00 -5.56 -14.40
CA LYS A 59 -3.99 -4.54 -14.03
C LYS A 59 -4.93 -5.04 -12.93
N CYS A 60 -5.51 -6.23 -13.11
CA CYS A 60 -6.45 -6.77 -12.15
C CYS A 60 -5.81 -7.27 -10.86
N PHE A 61 -4.52 -7.60 -10.87
CA PHE A 61 -3.77 -7.81 -9.64
C PHE A 61 -3.77 -6.55 -8.76
N LEU A 62 -3.48 -5.38 -9.35
CA LEU A 62 -3.57 -4.10 -8.64
C LEU A 62 -5.01 -3.78 -8.22
N GLY A 63 -5.99 -4.03 -9.10
CA GLY A 63 -7.41 -3.87 -8.79
C GLY A 63 -7.84 -4.67 -7.56
N CYS A 64 -7.49 -5.96 -7.51
CA CYS A 64 -7.72 -6.80 -6.34
C CYS A 64 -7.04 -6.25 -5.08
N LEU A 65 -5.77 -5.87 -5.20
CA LEU A 65 -4.99 -5.40 -4.05
C LEU A 65 -5.58 -4.11 -3.47
N TYR A 66 -5.97 -3.17 -4.33
CA TYR A 66 -6.57 -1.91 -3.91
C TYR A 66 -7.99 -2.07 -3.37
N GLU A 67 -8.77 -3.03 -3.86
CA GLU A 67 -10.06 -3.35 -3.25
C GLU A 67 -9.90 -3.94 -1.84
N ARG A 68 -8.99 -4.91 -1.68
CA ARG A 68 -8.78 -5.58 -0.39
C ARG A 68 -8.22 -4.65 0.68
N THR A 69 -7.31 -3.76 0.29
CA THR A 69 -6.75 -2.72 1.16
C THR A 69 -7.71 -1.53 1.38
N GLY A 70 -8.88 -1.55 0.73
CA GLY A 70 -9.91 -0.51 0.81
C GLY A 70 -9.57 0.80 0.10
N ILE A 71 -8.47 0.85 -0.66
CA ILE A 71 -8.06 1.99 -1.49
C ILE A 71 -9.09 2.23 -2.60
N LEU A 72 -9.63 1.16 -3.17
CA LEU A 72 -10.76 1.23 -4.09
C LEU A 72 -11.97 0.57 -3.42
N LYS A 73 -13.13 1.23 -3.49
CA LYS A 73 -14.42 0.64 -3.11
C LYS A 73 -15.41 0.90 -4.23
N ASN A 74 -15.94 -0.16 -4.84
CA ASN A 74 -16.89 -0.06 -5.95
C ASN A 74 -16.40 0.86 -7.09
N GLY A 75 -15.09 0.82 -7.40
CA GLY A 75 -14.49 1.68 -8.41
C GLY A 75 -14.22 3.13 -7.97
N VAL A 76 -14.44 3.48 -6.71
CA VAL A 76 -14.19 4.82 -6.18
C VAL A 76 -12.93 4.81 -5.31
N LEU A 77 -12.01 5.74 -5.60
CA LEU A 77 -10.80 5.94 -4.81
C LEU A 77 -11.12 6.52 -3.44
N GLN A 78 -10.59 5.86 -2.41
CA GLN A 78 -10.72 6.24 -1.01
C GLN A 78 -9.42 6.96 -0.57
N ASN A 79 -9.36 8.27 -0.77
CA ASN A 79 -8.14 9.07 -0.59
C ASN A 79 -7.51 8.90 0.81
N ASP A 80 -8.32 8.89 1.87
CA ASP A 80 -7.84 8.73 3.24
C ASP A 80 -7.28 7.32 3.49
N ILE A 81 -7.89 6.30 2.89
CA ILE A 81 -7.42 4.92 3.00
C ILE A 81 -6.11 4.74 2.22
N LEU A 82 -5.98 5.37 1.04
CA LEU A 82 -4.71 5.44 0.32
C LEU A 82 -3.62 6.05 1.22
N LYS A 83 -3.85 7.25 1.74
CA LYS A 83 -2.91 7.92 2.66
C LYS A 83 -2.58 7.05 3.87
N LYS A 84 -3.57 6.38 4.47
CA LYS A 84 -3.34 5.45 5.58
C LYS A 84 -2.39 4.34 5.11
N ASN A 85 -2.65 3.69 3.96
CA ASN A 85 -1.86 2.57 3.43
C ASN A 85 -0.41 2.94 3.12
N VAL A 86 -0.18 4.17 2.66
CA VAL A 86 1.17 4.66 2.37
C VAL A 86 1.80 5.49 3.49
N GLY A 87 1.08 5.75 4.58
CA GLY A 87 1.55 6.61 5.68
C GLY A 87 2.56 5.95 6.62
N TYR A 88 2.79 4.64 6.51
CA TYR A 88 3.88 3.94 7.21
C TYR A 88 5.22 4.09 6.47
N ILE A 89 5.17 4.42 5.18
CA ILE A 89 6.29 4.39 4.23
C ILE A 89 6.55 5.76 3.58
N ALA A 90 5.85 6.80 4.02
CA ALA A 90 6.01 8.16 3.53
C ALA A 90 5.47 9.16 4.55
N ASN A 91 6.16 10.29 4.70
CA ASN A 91 5.71 11.40 5.54
C ASN A 91 4.33 11.90 5.07
N ARG A 92 3.35 11.98 5.98
CA ARG A 92 1.96 12.38 5.64
C ARG A 92 1.86 13.77 5.01
N VAL A 93 2.66 14.74 5.45
CA VAL A 93 2.69 16.10 4.89
C VAL A 93 3.17 16.07 3.44
N LEU A 94 4.13 15.20 3.13
CA LEU A 94 4.63 15.01 1.77
C LEU A 94 3.58 14.31 0.88
N LEU A 95 2.86 13.34 1.44
CA LEU A 95 1.75 12.66 0.75
C LEU A 95 0.62 13.62 0.38
N ASP A 96 0.29 14.58 1.25
CA ASP A 96 -0.74 15.59 0.99
C ASP A 96 -0.37 16.55 -0.15
N LYS A 97 0.92 16.71 -0.44
CA LYS A 97 1.40 17.52 -1.57
C LYS A 97 1.43 16.72 -2.88
N ILE A 98 1.79 15.44 -2.82
CA ILE A 98 2.11 14.63 -4.00
C ILE A 98 0.91 13.85 -4.55
N LEU A 99 0.02 13.36 -3.68
CA LEU A 99 -1.11 12.52 -4.09
C LEU A 99 -2.32 13.26 -4.69
N PRO A 100 -2.64 14.54 -4.42
CA PRO A 100 -3.84 15.19 -4.95
C PRO A 100 -4.06 15.07 -6.46
N PRO A 101 -3.02 15.17 -7.32
CA PRO A 101 -3.17 14.96 -8.76
C PRO A 101 -3.72 13.58 -9.15
N CYS A 102 -3.59 12.58 -8.27
CA CYS A 102 -4.05 11.22 -8.50
C CYS A 102 -5.47 10.95 -7.99
N TYR A 103 -6.15 11.90 -7.35
CA TYR A 103 -7.49 11.67 -6.82
C TYR A 103 -8.58 11.64 -7.89
N ALA A 104 -8.32 12.22 -9.05
CA ALA A 104 -9.24 12.27 -10.18
C ALA A 104 -9.07 11.11 -11.17
N VAL A 105 -8.24 10.10 -10.87
CA VAL A 105 -8.05 8.97 -11.78
C VAL A 105 -9.34 8.19 -11.95
N SER A 106 -9.65 7.85 -13.21
CA SER A 106 -10.82 7.09 -13.61
C SER A 106 -10.43 6.01 -14.61
N GLY A 107 -11.32 5.06 -14.83
CA GLY A 107 -11.14 3.98 -15.79
C GLY A 107 -12.45 3.26 -16.06
N THR A 108 -12.46 2.39 -17.06
CA THR A 108 -13.67 1.67 -17.49
C THR A 108 -14.12 0.58 -16.52
N ASN A 109 -13.20 0.09 -15.68
CA ASN A 109 -13.44 -0.88 -14.63
C ASN A 109 -12.39 -0.73 -13.52
N LYS A 110 -12.54 -1.46 -12.42
CA LYS A 110 -11.63 -1.44 -11.27
C LYS A 110 -10.17 -1.77 -11.60
N CYS A 111 -9.91 -2.65 -12.56
CA CYS A 111 -8.56 -3.01 -12.94
C CYS A 111 -7.88 -1.86 -13.69
N ASP A 112 -8.64 -1.19 -14.57
CA ASP A 112 -8.16 -0.01 -15.28
C ASP A 112 -7.96 1.18 -14.34
N ILE A 113 -8.90 1.45 -13.42
CA ILE A 113 -8.74 2.49 -12.39
C ILE A 113 -7.48 2.25 -11.56
N ALA A 114 -7.25 1.02 -11.09
CA ALA A 114 -6.07 0.67 -10.32
C ALA A 114 -4.77 0.87 -11.13
N PHE A 115 -4.80 0.56 -12.42
CA PHE A 115 -3.64 0.75 -13.28
C PHE A 115 -3.38 2.22 -13.63
N GLU A 116 -4.41 3.03 -13.86
CA GLU A 116 -4.26 4.48 -14.04
C GLU A 116 -3.75 5.15 -12.76
N LEU A 117 -4.20 4.69 -11.59
CA LEU A 117 -3.66 5.14 -10.31
C LEU A 117 -2.15 4.81 -10.19
N LYS A 118 -1.74 3.60 -10.58
CA LYS A 118 -0.31 3.20 -10.64
C LYS A 118 0.50 4.11 -11.56
N LYS A 119 -0.01 4.43 -12.76
CA LYS A 119 0.65 5.38 -13.66
C LYS A 119 0.76 6.77 -13.04
N CYS A 120 -0.29 7.21 -12.35
CA CYS A 120 -0.27 8.50 -11.68
C CYS A 120 0.81 8.56 -10.60
N PHE A 121 0.93 7.53 -9.75
CA PHE A 121 1.99 7.44 -8.75
C PHE A 121 3.38 7.58 -9.37
N LYS A 122 3.65 6.89 -10.47
CA LYS A 122 4.90 7.04 -11.21
C LYS A 122 5.08 8.48 -11.74
N LYS A 123 4.03 9.09 -12.29
CA LYS A 123 4.07 10.45 -12.84
C LYS A 123 4.38 11.51 -11.77
N VAL A 124 3.83 11.36 -10.57
CA VAL A 124 4.08 12.28 -9.44
C VAL A 124 5.36 11.95 -8.67
N GLY A 125 6.13 10.94 -9.11
CA GLY A 125 7.40 10.56 -8.49
C GLY A 125 7.23 9.93 -7.10
N PHE A 126 6.13 9.21 -6.89
CA PHE A 126 5.82 8.58 -5.60
C PHE A 126 6.91 7.57 -5.17
N ASP A 127 7.54 6.91 -6.14
CA ASP A 127 8.68 6.03 -5.96
C ASP A 127 9.90 6.74 -5.34
N LYS A 128 10.08 8.04 -5.59
CA LYS A 128 11.18 8.84 -5.02
C LYS A 128 10.96 9.17 -3.55
N VAL A 129 9.70 9.40 -3.16
CA VAL A 129 9.30 9.51 -1.75
C VAL A 129 9.60 8.22 -1.00
N TRP A 130 9.44 7.10 -1.69
CA TRP A 130 9.69 5.76 -1.19
C TRP A 130 11.17 5.42 -0.96
N ILE A 131 12.08 6.09 -1.67
CA ILE A 131 13.54 5.86 -1.60
C ILE A 131 14.19 6.68 -0.47
N THR A 132 13.51 7.70 0.06
CA THR A 132 14.06 8.67 1.03
C THR A 132 13.88 8.26 2.49
N VAL A 133 13.79 6.96 2.81
CA VAL A 133 13.94 6.51 4.20
C VAL A 133 15.43 6.42 4.51
N PRO A 134 15.89 7.03 5.60
CA PRO A 134 15.13 7.61 6.72
C PRO A 134 14.65 9.03 6.46
N TRP A 135 13.48 9.36 7.03
CA TRP A 135 12.80 10.66 6.93
C TRP A 135 13.55 11.80 7.65
N GLU A 136 14.61 11.46 8.37
CA GLU A 136 15.51 12.38 9.03
C GLU A 136 16.76 12.51 8.18
N ASP A 137 17.19 13.76 7.94
CA ASP A 137 18.47 14.04 7.33
C ASP A 137 19.57 13.44 8.24
N ASN A 138 20.11 12.32 7.80
CA ASN A 138 21.20 11.63 8.47
C ASN A 138 22.32 11.42 7.46
N THR A 139 23.49 11.99 7.74
CA THR A 139 24.65 11.97 6.86
C THR A 139 25.58 10.78 7.11
N ASP A 140 25.27 9.90 8.07
CA ASP A 140 26.05 8.70 8.38
C ASP A 140 25.92 7.67 7.24
N PRO A 141 27.03 7.35 6.53
CA PRO A 141 27.03 6.40 5.43
C PRO A 141 26.59 4.98 5.81
N GLU A 142 26.87 4.53 7.05
CA GLU A 142 26.50 3.19 7.51
C GLU A 142 25.01 3.10 7.79
N TYR A 143 24.44 4.14 8.41
CA TYR A 143 23.01 4.28 8.62
C TYR A 143 22.24 4.36 7.30
N ILE A 144 22.72 5.15 6.34
CA ILE A 144 22.13 5.21 4.99
C ILE A 144 22.19 3.83 4.31
N ALA A 145 23.33 3.13 4.38
CA ALA A 145 23.49 1.81 3.79
C ALA A 145 22.56 0.77 4.43
N ALA A 146 22.42 0.76 5.76
CA ALA A 146 21.53 -0.12 6.49
C ALA A 146 20.05 0.15 6.17
N MET A 147 19.64 1.42 6.13
CA MET A 147 18.26 1.80 5.79
C MET A 147 17.92 1.50 4.33
N LYS A 148 18.87 1.67 3.42
CA LYS A 148 18.74 1.22 2.02
C LYS A 148 18.58 -0.29 1.92
N LEU A 149 19.38 -1.06 2.66
CA LEU A 149 19.28 -2.53 2.69
C LEU A 149 17.92 -2.99 3.27
N ILE A 150 17.46 -2.36 4.35
CA ILE A 150 16.14 -2.62 4.94
C ILE A 150 15.02 -2.27 3.94
N ASN A 151 15.12 -1.16 3.22
CA ASN A 151 14.15 -0.79 2.18
C ASN A 151 14.15 -1.72 0.98
N ASP A 152 15.32 -2.17 0.53
CA ASP A 152 15.45 -3.07 -0.61
C ASP A 152 14.96 -4.48 -0.26
N LEU A 153 15.09 -4.91 1.01
CA LEU A 153 14.64 -6.23 1.48
C LEU A 153 13.18 -6.25 1.95
N ALA A 154 12.70 -5.22 2.65
CA ALA A 154 11.39 -5.25 3.31
C ALA A 154 10.23 -4.88 2.38
N ASN A 155 10.51 -4.26 1.23
CA ASN A 155 9.56 -3.29 0.71
C ASN A 155 9.28 -3.48 -0.82
N ILE A 156 9.81 -4.56 -1.41
CA ILE A 156 9.58 -5.03 -2.79
C ILE A 156 8.10 -5.05 -3.19
N LYS A 157 7.23 -5.59 -2.33
CA LYS A 157 5.80 -5.77 -2.64
C LYS A 157 5.03 -4.45 -2.67
N TYR A 158 5.43 -3.50 -1.85
CA TYR A 158 4.85 -2.16 -1.92
C TYR A 158 5.33 -1.44 -3.18
N ARG A 159 6.58 -1.60 -3.63
CA ARG A 159 7.02 -1.06 -4.93
C ARG A 159 6.16 -1.58 -6.08
N VAL A 160 5.83 -2.88 -6.09
CA VAL A 160 4.89 -3.44 -7.08
C VAL A 160 3.57 -2.67 -7.08
N ALA A 161 3.03 -2.35 -5.90
CA ALA A 161 1.77 -1.62 -5.79
C ALA A 161 1.91 -0.12 -6.12
N PHE A 162 2.91 0.58 -5.57
CA PHE A 162 2.90 2.04 -5.47
C PHE A 162 4.01 2.77 -6.25
N ALA A 163 5.09 2.08 -6.68
CA ALA A 163 6.25 2.70 -7.34
C ALA A 163 6.17 2.75 -8.88
#